data_AF-A0A7Z9G691-F1
#
_entry.id   AF-A0A7Z9G691-F1
#
_cell.length_a   1.000
_cell.length_b   1.000
_cell.length_c   1.000
_cell.angle_alpha   90.00
_cell.angle_beta   90.00
_cell.angle_gamma   90.00
#
_symmetry.space_group_name_H-M   'P 1'
#
loop_
_entity.id
_entity.type
_entity.pdbx_description
1 polymer ?
#
loop_
_entity_poly.entity_id
_entity_poly.type
_entity_poly.pdbx_seq_one_letter_code
_entity_poly.pdbx_strand_id
1 'polypeptide(L)'
;MTVFDAPKGRIDRVYTILSGDEDYPAPFRQTGKHDVECHALAFINNIYPPQNDGMTALPLGFKYPEEDSDFETTVSGITTTKKTTKHPRAVTGLWAIEREKIWISPWLNSDEVGVIEWNGLKQNYSDEDIVYDSTDWKRAVRLFVHKEFARDFDSDYEKYKFLTVEFNEALGDLLYECKKETEVKPFLYCDEAFDILAARRDAQFKAGTSDTVVATTSYVFAQIGDFGASSGTVPGAWDGTNAAAVATLVKGWDPDFIITTGDNSYKGAGLDMTETLYDANVGQHYSNFIHPFTTAQSATYTSTATKNKFFPAVGNHDYVVESLSFFSDYFTGLPNPGRYYDFRKGAIHFFCVNSGFNTAGDVAEADAKAGTGTEVHRGEDSVIGGWLEGGLAANKDALWRVVYFHHSPYTTETSYKPGKTEMQWDFSGWGADIVITGHSHNYERLKDENNADFPYIVNGSGGAVLRGFETNYTGLPSGITSVKRHGTAAGSEHGALKGTVSGDTLKFEFYDVAGVVQDTLTLTKPRFSNVTTYS
;
A
#
# COMPACT_ATOMS: atom_id res chain seq x y z
N MET A 1 30.13 -9.40 -6.62
CA MET A 1 29.11 -10.05 -5.78
C MET A 1 29.82 -10.95 -4.81
N THR A 2 29.41 -10.97 -3.54
CA THR A 2 29.95 -11.85 -2.49
C THR A 2 28.90 -12.90 -2.14
N VAL A 3 29.33 -14.13 -1.87
CA VAL A 3 28.44 -15.24 -1.52
C VAL A 3 28.99 -15.96 -0.30
N PHE A 4 28.14 -16.23 0.67
CA PHE A 4 28.46 -17.04 1.83
C PHE A 4 27.25 -17.88 2.26
N ASP A 5 27.51 -18.86 3.12
CA ASP A 5 26.48 -19.78 3.58
C ASP A 5 25.48 -19.06 4.47
N ALA A 6 24.19 -19.35 4.25
CA ALA A 6 23.10 -18.80 5.03
C ALA A 6 22.97 -19.56 6.36
N PRO A 7 22.84 -18.88 7.52
CA PRO A 7 22.48 -19.55 8.74
C PRO A 7 21.07 -20.14 8.62
N LYS A 8 20.81 -21.24 9.35
CA LYS A 8 19.47 -21.80 9.44
C LYS A 8 18.56 -20.93 10.29
N GLY A 9 17.33 -20.75 9.82
CA GLY A 9 16.36 -19.86 10.41
C GLY A 9 16.20 -18.54 9.66
N ARG A 10 15.32 -17.71 10.19
CA ARG A 10 14.80 -16.53 9.51
C ARG A 10 15.81 -15.38 9.59
N ILE A 11 16.39 -14.98 8.46
CA ILE A 11 17.26 -13.81 8.41
C ILE A 11 16.42 -12.54 8.49
N ASP A 12 16.80 -11.64 9.39
CA ASP A 12 16.11 -10.40 9.67
C ASP A 12 16.88 -9.20 9.12
N ARG A 13 18.22 -9.19 9.18
CA ARG A 13 19.06 -8.15 8.55
C ARG A 13 20.38 -8.71 8.02
N VAL A 14 20.85 -8.08 6.95
CA VAL A 14 22.21 -8.24 6.43
C VAL A 14 22.79 -6.84 6.26
N TYR A 15 23.97 -6.61 6.82
CA TYR A 15 24.69 -5.35 6.71
C TYR A 15 26.19 -5.57 6.80
N THR A 16 27.00 -4.57 6.49
CA THR A 16 28.44 -4.62 6.73
C THR A 16 28.85 -3.60 7.78
N ILE A 17 29.98 -3.82 8.44
CA ILE A 17 30.69 -2.85 9.29
C ILE A 17 32.18 -2.87 8.92
N LEU A 18 32.95 -1.86 9.32
CA LEU A 18 34.41 -1.93 9.23
C LEU A 18 34.97 -2.52 10.52
N SER A 19 36.05 -3.28 10.43
CA SER A 19 36.70 -3.87 11.61
C SER A 19 37.14 -2.77 12.60
N GLY A 20 36.41 -2.64 13.72
CA GLY A 20 36.66 -1.66 14.78
C GLY A 20 35.81 -0.38 14.75
N ASP A 21 34.85 -0.26 13.83
CA ASP A 21 33.93 0.89 13.71
C ASP A 21 32.47 0.39 13.64
N GLU A 22 31.83 0.28 14.80
CA GLU A 22 30.45 -0.21 14.96
C GLU A 22 29.39 0.89 14.71
N ASP A 23 29.79 2.17 14.67
CA ASP A 23 28.88 3.31 14.65
C ASP A 23 28.22 3.53 13.27
N TYR A 24 28.71 2.85 12.22
CA TYR A 24 28.30 3.09 10.84
C TYR A 24 28.09 1.83 9.99
N PRO A 25 27.02 1.05 10.28
CA PRO A 25 26.64 -0.10 9.46
C PRO A 25 26.16 0.33 8.06
N ALA A 26 26.52 -0.44 7.04
CA ALA A 26 26.02 -0.29 5.67
C ALA A 26 24.95 -1.36 5.44
N PRO A 27 23.66 -1.00 5.45
CA PRO A 27 22.58 -1.97 5.39
C PRO A 27 22.38 -2.51 3.98
N PHE A 28 21.96 -3.77 3.86
CA PHE A 28 21.63 -4.38 2.58
C PHE A 28 20.15 -4.74 2.54
N ARG A 29 19.49 -4.39 1.42
CA ARG A 29 18.08 -4.64 1.18
C ARG A 29 17.85 -6.04 0.60
N GLN A 30 16.93 -6.79 1.20
CA GLN A 30 16.57 -8.11 0.69
C GLN A 30 15.79 -7.98 -0.62
N THR A 31 16.11 -8.81 -1.61
CA THR A 31 15.44 -8.84 -2.91
C THR A 31 15.53 -10.25 -3.52
N GLY A 32 15.06 -10.42 -4.76
CA GLY A 32 15.24 -11.67 -5.51
C GLY A 32 16.67 -11.82 -6.01
N LYS A 33 17.17 -13.07 -6.13
CA LYS A 33 18.52 -13.32 -6.65
C LYS A 33 18.76 -12.69 -8.03
N HIS A 34 17.76 -12.72 -8.91
CA HIS A 34 17.83 -12.09 -10.22
C HIS A 34 18.19 -10.60 -10.14
N ASP A 35 17.60 -9.88 -9.18
CA ASP A 35 17.85 -8.45 -8.99
C ASP A 35 19.24 -8.19 -8.41
N VAL A 36 19.73 -9.07 -7.51
CA VAL A 36 21.12 -9.02 -7.01
C VAL A 36 22.12 -9.23 -8.16
N GLU A 37 21.85 -10.18 -9.07
CA GLU A 37 22.67 -10.47 -10.24
C GLU A 37 22.67 -9.30 -11.23
N CYS A 38 21.49 -8.75 -11.55
CA CYS A 38 21.35 -7.56 -12.40
C CYS A 38 22.08 -6.36 -11.80
N HIS A 39 21.96 -6.14 -10.48
CA HIS A 39 22.68 -5.09 -9.77
C HIS A 39 24.20 -5.29 -9.80
N ALA A 40 24.67 -6.53 -9.62
CA ALA A 40 26.08 -6.86 -9.72
C ALA A 40 26.64 -6.64 -11.14
N LEU A 41 25.90 -7.02 -12.17
CA LEU A 41 26.29 -6.80 -13.58
C LEU A 41 26.35 -5.31 -13.94
N ALA A 42 25.37 -4.52 -13.48
CA ALA A 42 25.38 -3.08 -13.65
C ALA A 42 26.60 -2.42 -12.96
N PHE A 43 26.99 -2.94 -11.79
CA PHE A 43 28.15 -2.45 -11.05
C PHE A 43 29.48 -2.81 -11.76
N ILE A 44 29.59 -4.01 -12.32
CA ILE A 44 30.76 -4.46 -13.10
C ILE A 44 30.95 -3.62 -14.37
N ASN A 45 29.87 -3.17 -15.02
CA ASN A 45 29.97 -2.33 -16.20
C ASN A 45 30.48 -0.90 -15.91
N ASN A 46 30.41 -0.47 -14.65
CA ASN A 46 30.82 0.88 -14.22
C ASN A 46 32.17 0.91 -13.49
N ILE A 47 32.74 -0.26 -13.13
CA ILE A 47 33.96 -0.37 -12.33
C ILE A 47 34.86 -1.46 -12.90
N TYR A 48 36.11 -1.13 -13.24
CA TYR A 48 37.11 -2.12 -13.65
C TYR A 48 37.43 -3.06 -12.48
N PRO A 49 37.14 -4.38 -12.56
CA PRO A 49 37.53 -5.31 -11.51
C PRO A 49 39.05 -5.56 -11.57
N PRO A 50 39.74 -5.75 -10.43
CA PRO A 50 41.16 -6.15 -10.43
C PRO A 50 41.37 -7.51 -11.10
N GLN A 51 42.62 -7.79 -11.51
CA GLN A 51 43.02 -9.01 -12.21
C GLN A 51 43.52 -10.07 -11.21
N ASN A 52 42.88 -11.24 -11.18
CA ASN A 52 43.26 -12.38 -10.32
C ASN A 52 44.40 -13.21 -10.92
N ASP A 53 45.54 -12.57 -11.18
CA ASP A 53 46.67 -13.25 -11.79
C ASP A 53 47.33 -14.22 -10.78
N GLY A 54 47.25 -15.53 -11.05
CA GLY A 54 47.97 -16.57 -10.31
C GLY A 54 47.15 -17.39 -9.30
N MET A 55 45.84 -17.15 -9.16
CA MET A 55 44.96 -17.96 -8.30
C MET A 55 44.16 -19.01 -9.07
N THR A 56 43.77 -20.10 -8.40
CA THR A 56 42.89 -21.13 -8.96
C THR A 56 41.51 -20.56 -9.29
N ALA A 57 40.98 -20.88 -10.48
CA ALA A 57 39.65 -20.43 -10.89
C ALA A 57 38.55 -21.02 -9.98
N LEU A 58 37.66 -20.16 -9.48
CA LEU A 58 36.47 -20.61 -8.77
C LEU A 58 35.45 -21.20 -9.76
N PRO A 59 34.63 -22.19 -9.32
CA PRO A 59 33.54 -22.72 -10.14
C PRO A 59 32.60 -21.60 -10.62
N LEU A 60 32.01 -21.75 -11.81
CA LEU A 60 31.01 -20.81 -12.36
C LEU A 60 31.50 -19.37 -12.58
N GLY A 61 32.81 -19.12 -12.65
CA GLY A 61 33.37 -17.82 -13.04
C GLY A 61 33.40 -16.77 -11.91
N PHE A 62 33.32 -17.19 -10.65
CA PHE A 62 33.46 -16.29 -9.50
C PHE A 62 34.93 -15.82 -9.31
N LYS A 63 35.11 -14.68 -8.62
CA LYS A 63 36.42 -14.09 -8.27
C LYS A 63 36.62 -14.05 -6.75
N TYR A 64 37.85 -14.26 -6.28
CA TYR A 64 38.20 -14.06 -4.87
C TYR A 64 38.29 -12.56 -4.54
N PRO A 65 37.91 -12.13 -3.32
CA PRO A 65 38.30 -10.82 -2.78
C PRO A 65 39.81 -10.82 -2.51
N GLU A 66 40.54 -9.78 -2.93
CA GLU A 66 42.01 -9.74 -2.87
C GLU A 66 42.53 -8.66 -1.90
N GLU A 67 43.77 -8.83 -1.42
CA GLU A 67 44.43 -7.90 -0.49
C GLU A 67 44.79 -6.57 -1.21
N ASP A 68 45.05 -6.64 -2.52
CA ASP A 68 45.29 -5.52 -3.46
C ASP A 68 44.03 -4.77 -3.89
N SER A 69 42.89 -5.03 -3.23
CA SER A 69 41.80 -4.04 -3.11
C SER A 69 42.28 -2.75 -2.41
N ASP A 70 43.38 -2.83 -1.66
CA ASP A 70 44.21 -1.73 -1.15
C ASP A 70 45.66 -1.88 -1.68
N PHE A 71 46.27 -0.85 -2.27
CA PHE A 71 47.62 -0.95 -2.85
C PHE A 71 48.68 -0.19 -2.03
N GLU A 72 49.91 -0.71 -2.00
CA GLU A 72 51.08 0.02 -1.48
C GLU A 72 51.81 0.77 -2.59
N THR A 73 52.19 2.02 -2.31
CA THR A 73 53.08 2.77 -3.19
C THR A 73 54.27 3.31 -2.42
N THR A 74 55.45 3.18 -3.03
CA THR A 74 56.70 3.71 -2.50
C THR A 74 57.11 4.90 -3.34
N VAL A 75 57.07 6.10 -2.75
CA VAL A 75 57.58 7.32 -3.38
C VAL A 75 58.76 7.80 -2.58
N SER A 76 59.91 7.96 -3.25
CA SER A 76 61.16 8.43 -2.66
C SER A 76 61.68 7.60 -1.47
N GLY A 77 61.56 6.28 -1.54
CA GLY A 77 62.10 5.35 -0.54
C GLY A 77 61.29 5.24 0.76
N ILE A 78 60.13 5.88 0.82
CA ILE A 78 59.18 5.72 1.92
C ILE A 78 57.99 4.93 1.39
N THR A 79 57.91 3.66 1.79
CA THR A 79 56.73 2.82 1.55
C THR A 79 55.60 3.36 2.39
N THR A 80 54.59 3.90 1.74
CA THR A 80 53.39 4.36 2.42
C THR A 80 52.26 3.42 1.99
N THR A 81 51.75 2.64 2.94
CA THR A 81 50.51 1.89 2.78
C THR A 81 49.39 2.92 2.64
N LYS A 82 49.10 3.30 1.40
CA LYS A 82 48.02 4.24 1.10
C LYS A 82 46.78 3.41 0.82
N LYS A 83 45.99 3.13 1.86
CA LYS A 83 44.57 2.78 1.74
C LYS A 83 43.83 3.94 1.05
N THR A 84 43.97 4.08 -0.26
CA THR A 84 43.34 5.17 -0.99
C THR A 84 42.62 4.67 -2.22
N THR A 85 41.29 4.74 -2.12
CA THR A 85 40.43 5.39 -3.12
C THR A 85 40.48 4.81 -4.53
N LYS A 86 40.25 3.50 -4.68
CA LYS A 86 39.75 3.00 -5.98
C LYS A 86 38.46 2.18 -5.92
N HIS A 87 38.13 1.57 -4.79
CA HIS A 87 36.80 1.02 -4.58
C HIS A 87 36.24 1.52 -3.23
N PRO A 88 35.32 2.50 -3.23
CA PRO A 88 34.65 2.90 -2.00
C PRO A 88 33.82 1.72 -1.47
N ARG A 89 33.83 1.53 -0.14
CA ARG A 89 32.89 0.65 0.54
C ARG A 89 31.47 0.98 0.10
N ALA A 90 30.69 -0.05 -0.21
CA ALA A 90 29.28 0.14 -0.49
C ALA A 90 28.62 0.67 0.78
N VAL A 91 28.09 1.90 0.72
CA VAL A 91 27.29 2.50 1.81
C VAL A 91 25.97 1.75 2.01
N THR A 92 25.59 0.96 1.01
CA THR A 92 24.35 0.18 0.97
C THR A 92 24.42 -0.87 -0.15
N GLY A 93 23.54 -1.87 -0.15
CA GLY A 93 23.49 -2.86 -1.23
C GLY A 93 22.26 -3.76 -1.23
N LEU A 94 22.26 -4.79 -2.06
CA LEU A 94 21.20 -5.78 -2.19
C LEU A 94 21.68 -7.14 -1.72
N TRP A 95 20.79 -7.90 -1.10
CA TRP A 95 21.04 -9.31 -0.79
C TRP A 95 19.83 -10.20 -1.09
N ALA A 96 20.08 -11.49 -1.31
CA ALA A 96 19.06 -12.50 -1.54
C ALA A 96 19.47 -13.83 -0.90
N ILE A 97 18.49 -14.67 -0.55
CA ILE A 97 18.73 -16.06 -0.14
C ILE A 97 18.29 -16.98 -1.27
N GLU A 98 19.20 -17.84 -1.72
CA GLU A 98 18.84 -18.92 -2.62
C GLU A 98 19.72 -20.14 -2.35
N ARG A 99 19.09 -21.32 -2.20
CA ARG A 99 19.77 -22.61 -1.99
C ARG A 99 20.78 -22.57 -0.82
N GLU A 100 20.32 -22.09 0.33
CA GLU A 100 21.12 -21.98 1.56
C GLU A 100 22.34 -21.05 1.45
N LYS A 101 22.33 -20.14 0.48
CA LYS A 101 23.37 -19.13 0.30
C LYS A 101 22.79 -17.74 0.33
N ILE A 102 23.53 -16.84 0.96
CA ILE A 102 23.28 -15.41 0.89
C ILE A 102 24.13 -14.83 -0.24
N TRP A 103 23.46 -14.16 -1.17
CA TRP A 103 24.05 -13.48 -2.31
C TRP A 103 24.04 -11.99 -2.03
N ILE A 104 25.18 -11.31 -2.17
CA ILE A 104 25.32 -9.88 -1.83
C ILE A 104 25.95 -9.09 -2.97
N SER A 105 25.35 -7.96 -3.30
CA SER A 105 25.85 -6.99 -4.29
C SER A 105 25.77 -5.56 -3.73
N PRO A 106 26.83 -4.73 -3.79
CA PRO A 106 28.16 -5.01 -4.37
C PRO A 106 28.97 -6.08 -3.61
N TRP A 107 30.17 -6.42 -4.11
CA TRP A 107 31.06 -7.31 -3.33
C TRP A 107 31.53 -6.62 -2.05
N LEU A 108 31.86 -7.40 -1.03
CA LEU A 108 32.46 -6.93 0.22
C LEU A 108 33.97 -6.78 0.06
N ASN A 109 34.54 -5.69 0.59
CA ASN A 109 35.98 -5.48 0.64
C ASN A 109 36.61 -6.29 1.79
N SER A 110 37.94 -6.47 1.74
CA SER A 110 38.70 -7.29 2.70
C SER A 110 38.70 -6.75 4.14
N ASP A 111 38.43 -5.46 4.35
CA ASP A 111 38.30 -4.83 5.67
C ASP A 111 36.85 -4.64 6.15
N GLU A 112 35.89 -5.18 5.39
CA GLU A 112 34.47 -5.22 5.76
C GLU A 112 34.09 -6.54 6.43
N VAL A 113 33.38 -6.43 7.54
CA VAL A 113 32.77 -7.57 8.24
C VAL A 113 31.29 -7.62 7.86
N GLY A 114 30.87 -8.72 7.23
CA GLY A 114 29.46 -9.01 6.97
C GLY A 114 28.76 -9.44 8.26
N VAL A 115 27.72 -8.71 8.65
CA VAL A 115 26.91 -8.99 9.83
C VAL A 115 25.54 -9.49 9.38
N ILE A 116 25.13 -10.62 9.95
CA ILE A 116 23.83 -11.24 9.71
C ILE A 116 23.10 -11.28 11.05
N GLU A 117 21.96 -10.60 11.12
CA GLU A 117 21.02 -10.75 12.22
C GLU A 117 19.93 -11.71 11.75
N TRP A 118 19.76 -12.83 12.45
CA TRP A 118 18.74 -13.82 12.12
C TRP A 118 18.06 -14.33 13.39
N ASN A 119 16.79 -14.65 13.24
CA ASN A 119 16.01 -15.39 14.20
C ASN A 119 16.08 -16.88 13.86
N GLY A 120 17.05 -17.53 14.50
CA GLY A 120 17.28 -18.96 14.46
C GLY A 120 18.18 -19.34 15.63
N LEU A 121 18.42 -20.63 15.83
CA LEU A 121 19.32 -21.08 16.88
C LEU A 121 20.78 -20.97 16.37
N LYS A 122 21.59 -20.09 16.98
CA LYS A 122 23.04 -20.04 16.78
C LYS A 122 23.69 -21.25 17.44
N GLN A 123 24.47 -22.04 16.70
CA GLN A 123 24.97 -23.33 17.19
C GLN A 123 26.48 -23.60 16.98
N ASN A 124 27.38 -22.64 16.72
CA ASN A 124 28.76 -23.02 16.33
C ASN A 124 29.49 -23.90 17.36
N TYR A 125 29.93 -25.06 16.86
CA TYR A 125 30.95 -25.94 17.41
C TYR A 125 32.17 -25.98 16.44
N SER A 126 33.21 -26.72 16.79
CA SER A 126 34.57 -26.67 16.25
C SER A 126 34.82 -27.55 15.02
N ASP A 127 36.07 -27.59 14.52
CA ASP A 127 36.51 -28.32 13.32
C ASP A 127 36.27 -29.84 13.33
N GLU A 128 35.80 -30.41 14.45
CA GLU A 128 35.49 -31.84 14.63
C GLU A 128 34.01 -32.17 14.44
N ASP A 129 33.15 -31.18 14.21
CA ASP A 129 31.70 -31.37 14.28
C ASP A 129 31.07 -31.72 12.93
N ILE A 130 30.55 -32.96 12.85
CA ILE A 130 29.83 -33.51 11.69
C ILE A 130 28.31 -33.38 11.91
N VAL A 131 27.61 -33.01 10.85
CA VAL A 131 26.28 -32.37 10.83
C VAL A 131 25.04 -33.29 11.00
N TYR A 132 23.93 -32.66 11.42
CA TYR A 132 22.52 -32.82 10.99
C TYR A 132 21.54 -33.76 11.73
N ASP A 133 20.52 -33.13 12.32
CA ASP A 133 19.14 -33.66 12.33
C ASP A 133 18.09 -32.53 12.44
N SER A 134 17.54 -32.06 11.32
CA SER A 134 16.25 -31.35 11.36
C SER A 134 15.15 -32.40 11.50
N THR A 135 14.58 -32.46 12.70
CA THR A 135 13.50 -33.40 13.07
C THR A 135 12.37 -33.43 12.05
N ASP A 136 12.10 -32.31 11.37
CA ASP A 136 10.99 -32.16 10.43
C ASP A 136 11.31 -32.76 9.06
N TRP A 137 12.56 -32.67 8.59
CA TRP A 137 13.02 -33.38 7.39
C TRP A 137 13.02 -34.90 7.64
N LYS A 138 13.55 -35.35 8.79
CA LYS A 138 13.52 -36.78 9.12
C LYS A 138 12.10 -37.29 9.35
N ARG A 139 11.19 -36.47 9.88
CA ARG A 139 9.74 -36.75 9.97
C ARG A 139 9.15 -36.91 8.58
N ALA A 140 9.37 -35.97 7.66
CA ALA A 140 8.84 -36.01 6.30
C ALA A 140 9.37 -37.22 5.50
N VAL A 141 10.68 -37.49 5.57
CA VAL A 141 11.29 -38.66 4.90
C VAL A 141 10.78 -39.97 5.49
N ARG A 142 10.69 -40.07 6.82
CA ARG A 142 10.13 -41.27 7.49
C ARG A 142 8.69 -41.50 7.08
N LEU A 143 7.86 -40.46 7.09
CA LEU A 143 6.44 -40.54 6.71
C LEU A 143 6.28 -40.86 5.22
N PHE A 144 7.15 -40.32 4.34
CA PHE A 144 7.19 -40.69 2.94
C PHE A 144 7.45 -42.19 2.77
N VAL A 145 8.51 -42.72 3.38
CA VAL A 145 8.86 -44.15 3.28
C VAL A 145 7.76 -45.04 3.85
N HIS A 146 7.19 -44.69 5.01
CA HIS A 146 6.09 -45.44 5.61
C HIS A 146 4.83 -45.42 4.74
N LYS A 147 4.50 -44.27 4.14
CA LYS A 147 3.37 -44.10 3.22
C LYS A 147 3.55 -44.97 1.96
N GLU A 148 4.72 -44.92 1.33
CA GLU A 148 4.98 -45.73 0.13
C GLU A 148 4.99 -47.23 0.45
N PHE A 149 5.56 -47.64 1.58
CA PHE A 149 5.51 -49.04 2.03
C PHE A 149 4.07 -49.51 2.29
N ALA A 150 3.25 -48.67 2.94
CA ALA A 150 1.84 -48.98 3.20
C ALA A 150 1.02 -49.09 1.90
N ARG A 151 1.35 -48.32 0.86
CA ARG A 151 0.72 -48.42 -0.46
C ARG A 151 1.00 -49.76 -1.13
N ASP A 152 2.28 -50.18 -1.10
CA ASP A 152 2.77 -51.25 -1.97
C ASP A 152 2.73 -52.63 -1.30
N PHE A 153 2.78 -52.69 0.03
CA PHE A 153 2.98 -53.94 0.78
C PHE A 153 1.99 -54.21 1.91
N ASP A 154 1.19 -53.23 2.33
CA ASP A 154 0.24 -53.40 3.43
C ASP A 154 -1.17 -53.75 2.91
N SER A 155 -1.85 -54.70 3.55
CA SER A 155 -3.19 -55.13 3.14
C SER A 155 -4.30 -54.18 3.61
N ASP A 156 -3.99 -53.28 4.55
CA ASP A 156 -4.91 -52.27 5.08
C ASP A 156 -4.76 -50.92 4.35
N TYR A 157 -5.68 -50.64 3.45
CA TYR A 157 -5.68 -49.41 2.65
C TYR A 157 -5.95 -48.15 3.49
N GLU A 158 -6.59 -48.25 4.65
CA GLU A 158 -6.88 -47.09 5.50
C GLU A 158 -5.60 -46.54 6.15
N LYS A 159 -4.62 -47.41 6.43
CA LYS A 159 -3.30 -47.01 6.92
C LYS A 159 -2.53 -46.16 5.90
N TYR A 160 -2.63 -46.49 4.61
CA TYR A 160 -2.04 -45.68 3.54
C TYR A 160 -2.66 -44.26 3.48
N LYS A 161 -3.99 -44.15 3.60
CA LYS A 161 -4.68 -42.85 3.62
C LYS A 161 -4.23 -42.01 4.81
N PHE A 162 -4.15 -42.60 6.00
CA PHE A 162 -3.71 -41.91 7.22
C PHE A 162 -2.27 -41.38 7.07
N LEU A 163 -1.34 -42.22 6.63
CA LEU A 163 0.06 -41.82 6.40
C LEU A 163 0.23 -40.78 5.30
N THR A 164 -0.70 -40.73 4.34
CA THR A 164 -0.72 -39.69 3.30
C THR A 164 -1.06 -38.32 3.88
N VAL A 165 -2.02 -38.24 4.80
CA VAL A 165 -2.37 -36.98 5.49
C VAL A 165 -1.20 -36.49 6.33
N GLU A 166 -0.60 -37.37 7.15
CA GLU A 166 0.56 -37.06 7.99
C GLU A 166 1.78 -36.61 7.16
N PHE A 167 2.04 -37.28 6.04
CA PHE A 167 3.12 -36.87 5.13
C PHE A 167 2.85 -35.49 4.51
N ASN A 168 1.62 -35.22 4.08
CA ASN A 168 1.25 -33.93 3.49
C ASN A 168 1.33 -32.79 4.51
N GLU A 169 1.02 -33.04 5.78
CA GLU A 169 1.23 -32.09 6.88
C GLU A 169 2.72 -31.80 7.07
N ALA A 170 3.56 -32.84 7.23
CA ALA A 170 5.00 -32.66 7.40
C ALA A 170 5.68 -32.00 6.18
N LEU A 171 5.18 -32.27 4.97
CA LEU A 171 5.61 -31.58 3.75
C LEU A 171 5.12 -30.12 3.73
N GLY A 172 3.89 -29.86 4.20
CA GLY A 172 3.34 -28.53 4.37
C GLY A 172 4.17 -27.67 5.31
N ASP A 173 4.59 -28.22 6.45
CA ASP A 173 5.49 -27.58 7.40
C ASP A 173 6.82 -27.22 6.73
N LEU A 174 7.47 -28.17 6.04
CA LEU A 174 8.72 -27.90 5.31
C LEU A 174 8.57 -26.81 4.24
N LEU A 175 7.45 -26.82 3.49
CA LEU A 175 7.17 -25.82 2.46
C LEU A 175 6.89 -24.44 3.08
N TYR A 176 6.18 -24.39 4.20
CA TYR A 176 5.89 -23.16 4.93
C TYR A 176 7.15 -22.54 5.51
N GLU A 177 8.00 -23.33 6.18
CA GLU A 177 9.29 -22.88 6.70
C GLU A 177 10.20 -22.39 5.57
N CYS A 178 10.33 -23.16 4.48
CA CYS A 178 11.09 -22.74 3.31
C CYS A 178 10.56 -21.42 2.72
N LYS A 179 9.23 -21.27 2.63
CA LYS A 179 8.61 -20.04 2.13
C LYS A 179 8.89 -18.87 3.07
N LYS A 180 8.83 -19.07 4.38
CA LYS A 180 9.11 -18.04 5.40
C LYS A 180 10.58 -17.64 5.45
N GLU A 181 11.50 -18.58 5.23
CA GLU A 181 12.94 -18.31 5.14
C GLU A 181 13.31 -17.53 3.87
N THR A 182 12.59 -17.73 2.76
CA THR A 182 12.89 -17.13 1.45
C THR A 182 12.00 -15.94 1.07
N GLU A 183 11.00 -15.63 1.91
CA GLU A 183 10.10 -14.49 1.72
C GLU A 183 10.89 -13.17 1.68
N VAL A 184 10.76 -12.41 0.59
CA VAL A 184 11.32 -11.06 0.49
C VAL A 184 10.47 -10.15 1.35
N LYS A 185 11.03 -9.70 2.47
CA LYS A 185 10.31 -8.87 3.42
C LYS A 185 10.33 -7.39 3.00
N PRO A 186 9.31 -6.60 3.40
CA PRO A 186 9.40 -5.15 3.36
C PRO A 186 10.64 -4.71 4.15
N PHE A 187 11.52 -3.96 3.49
CA PHE A 187 12.76 -3.50 4.09
C PHE A 187 12.46 -2.50 5.22
N LEU A 188 13.14 -2.62 6.36
CA LEU A 188 12.84 -1.82 7.56
C LEU A 188 13.22 -0.32 7.42
N TYR A 189 13.91 0.06 6.35
CA TYR A 189 14.27 1.45 6.04
C TYR A 189 13.53 1.89 4.77
N CYS A 190 12.96 3.10 4.76
CA CYS A 190 12.33 3.70 3.58
C CYS A 190 13.33 3.77 2.42
N ASP A 191 12.90 3.64 1.17
CA ASP A 191 13.77 3.76 -0.01
C ASP A 191 14.53 5.12 -0.03
N GLU A 192 13.97 6.17 0.59
CA GLU A 192 14.63 7.47 0.78
C GLU A 192 15.83 7.43 1.74
N ALA A 193 15.86 6.53 2.72
CA ALA A 193 17.01 6.40 3.62
C ALA A 193 18.25 5.88 2.88
N PHE A 194 18.05 5.10 1.80
CA PHE A 194 19.11 4.60 0.94
C PHE A 194 19.80 5.75 0.19
N ASP A 195 19.02 6.62 -0.45
CA ASP A 195 19.52 7.78 -1.20
C ASP A 195 20.06 8.86 -0.26
N ILE A 196 19.47 9.04 0.92
CA ILE A 196 19.95 10.00 1.93
C ILE A 196 21.27 9.54 2.55
N LEU A 197 21.45 8.24 2.83
CA LEU A 197 22.71 7.70 3.35
C LEU A 197 23.82 7.72 2.29
N ALA A 198 23.49 7.47 1.02
CA ALA A 198 24.41 7.62 -0.09
C ALA A 198 24.78 9.09 -0.36
N ALA A 199 23.81 10.01 -0.34
CA ALA A 199 24.02 11.44 -0.56
C ALA A 199 24.75 12.14 0.60
N ARG A 200 24.62 11.67 1.84
CA ARG A 200 25.30 12.26 3.01
C ARG A 200 26.81 11.99 3.08
N ARG A 201 27.33 11.00 2.36
CA ARG A 201 28.71 10.51 2.54
C ARG A 201 29.65 10.67 1.36
N ASP A 202 29.17 11.12 0.21
CA ASP A 202 30.02 11.38 -0.94
C ASP A 202 30.08 12.88 -1.25
N ALA A 203 31.19 13.52 -0.87
CA ALA A 203 31.46 14.93 -1.14
C ALA A 203 31.62 15.24 -2.64
N GLN A 204 31.66 14.23 -3.50
CA GLN A 204 31.77 14.35 -4.96
C GLN A 204 30.57 13.80 -5.73
N PHE A 205 29.52 13.33 -5.06
CA PHE A 205 28.27 12.97 -5.75
C PHE A 205 27.56 14.24 -6.21
N LYS A 206 28.04 14.78 -7.34
CA LYS A 206 27.24 15.68 -8.16
C LYS A 206 26.16 14.82 -8.75
N ALA A 207 24.96 14.92 -8.19
CA ALA A 207 23.75 14.51 -8.89
C ALA A 207 23.90 15.05 -10.32
N GLY A 208 24.03 14.14 -11.28
CA GLY A 208 24.13 14.53 -12.68
C GLY A 208 22.95 15.44 -12.94
N THR A 209 23.23 16.66 -13.42
CA THR A 209 22.23 17.54 -14.01
C THR A 209 21.75 16.87 -15.29
N SER A 210 20.93 15.83 -15.12
CA SER A 210 19.96 15.49 -16.12
C SER A 210 18.82 16.46 -15.85
N ASP A 211 18.78 17.53 -16.65
CA ASP A 211 17.52 18.18 -17.02
C ASP A 211 16.64 17.18 -17.81
N THR A 212 16.50 15.94 -17.32
CA THR A 212 15.27 15.21 -17.55
C THR A 212 14.26 15.88 -16.64
N VAL A 213 13.51 16.80 -17.22
CA VAL A 213 12.11 16.99 -16.86
C VAL A 213 11.55 15.58 -16.70
N VAL A 214 11.51 15.08 -15.47
CA VAL A 214 10.71 13.90 -15.12
C VAL A 214 9.34 14.30 -15.59
N ALA A 215 8.88 13.71 -16.70
CA ALA A 215 7.57 13.96 -17.23
C ALA A 215 6.64 13.91 -16.04
N THR A 216 6.02 15.05 -15.71
CA THR A 216 5.05 15.11 -14.63
C THR A 216 4.01 14.06 -14.99
N THR A 217 4.02 12.93 -14.28
CA THR A 217 2.98 11.92 -14.39
C THR A 217 1.73 12.58 -13.84
N SER A 218 1.07 13.34 -14.71
CA SER A 218 -0.25 13.84 -14.46
C SER A 218 -1.20 12.67 -14.64
N TYR A 219 -2.07 12.49 -13.68
CA TYR A 219 -3.11 11.48 -13.73
C TYR A 219 -4.40 12.10 -13.18
N VAL A 220 -5.50 11.54 -13.64
CA VAL A 220 -6.85 11.97 -13.31
C VAL A 220 -7.54 10.83 -12.57
N PHE A 221 -8.20 11.14 -11.47
CA PHE A 221 -9.10 10.19 -10.82
C PHE A 221 -10.46 10.84 -10.60
N ALA A 222 -11.48 10.00 -10.49
CA ALA A 222 -12.82 10.45 -10.13
C ALA A 222 -13.18 10.00 -8.71
N GLN A 223 -13.98 10.81 -8.03
CA GLN A 223 -14.67 10.42 -6.82
C GLN A 223 -16.18 10.57 -7.01
N ILE A 224 -16.90 9.51 -6.62
CA ILE A 224 -18.36 9.43 -6.59
C ILE A 224 -18.82 8.89 -5.22
N GLY A 225 -20.02 9.24 -4.80
CA GLY A 225 -20.63 8.72 -3.57
C GLY A 225 -22.13 8.59 -3.77
N ASP A 226 -22.77 7.67 -3.04
CA ASP A 226 -24.23 7.58 -2.96
C ASP A 226 -24.87 7.41 -4.36
N PHE A 227 -24.22 6.65 -5.23
CA PHE A 227 -24.58 6.50 -6.64
C PHE A 227 -25.34 5.22 -6.94
N GLY A 228 -25.38 4.28 -6.00
CA GLY A 228 -25.73 2.87 -6.21
C GLY A 228 -27.18 2.56 -6.60
N ALA A 229 -27.89 3.45 -7.27
CA ALA A 229 -29.24 3.22 -7.75
C ALA A 229 -29.20 2.66 -9.19
N SER A 230 -29.76 1.47 -9.41
CA SER A 230 -30.06 0.93 -10.74
C SER A 230 -31.55 0.69 -10.87
N SER A 231 -32.13 1.24 -11.94
CA SER A 231 -33.45 0.92 -12.50
C SER A 231 -34.44 0.28 -11.53
N GLY A 232 -34.78 0.97 -10.45
CA GLY A 232 -35.90 0.62 -9.61
C GLY A 232 -37.23 0.85 -10.32
N THR A 233 -38.28 0.22 -9.83
CA THR A 233 -39.67 0.44 -10.28
C THR A 233 -40.25 1.78 -9.83
N VAL A 234 -39.50 2.57 -9.06
CA VAL A 234 -39.88 3.89 -8.55
C VAL A 234 -39.24 4.96 -9.43
N PRO A 235 -40.03 5.72 -10.22
CA PRO A 235 -39.51 6.76 -11.10
C PRO A 235 -38.71 7.84 -10.34
N GLY A 236 -37.66 8.36 -10.96
CA GLY A 236 -36.84 9.45 -10.41
C GLY A 236 -35.46 8.97 -9.97
N ALA A 237 -34.88 9.55 -8.90
CA ALA A 237 -33.48 9.32 -8.55
C ALA A 237 -33.09 7.86 -8.22
N TRP A 238 -34.06 6.96 -8.09
CA TRP A 238 -33.85 5.53 -7.83
C TRP A 238 -34.02 4.64 -9.07
N ASP A 239 -34.37 5.19 -10.23
CA ASP A 239 -34.43 4.48 -11.51
C ASP A 239 -33.06 4.40 -12.22
N GLY A 240 -32.01 4.92 -11.59
CA GLY A 240 -30.64 4.89 -12.10
C GLY A 240 -30.34 5.93 -13.19
N THR A 241 -31.29 6.76 -13.61
CA THR A 241 -31.04 7.79 -14.63
C THR A 241 -29.95 8.78 -14.19
N ASN A 242 -29.97 9.21 -12.93
CA ASN A 242 -28.96 10.12 -12.39
C ASN A 242 -27.59 9.44 -12.25
N ALA A 243 -27.55 8.20 -11.75
CA ALA A 243 -26.34 7.41 -11.65
C ALA A 243 -25.70 7.17 -13.03
N ALA A 244 -26.52 6.91 -14.06
CA ALA A 244 -26.07 6.76 -15.43
C ALA A 244 -25.52 8.06 -16.04
N ALA A 245 -26.13 9.21 -15.72
CA ALA A 245 -25.64 10.53 -16.14
C ALA A 245 -24.27 10.84 -15.50
N VAL A 246 -24.13 10.61 -14.19
CA VAL A 246 -22.86 10.75 -13.48
C VAL A 246 -21.80 9.78 -14.02
N ALA A 247 -22.17 8.52 -14.27
CA ALA A 247 -21.26 7.54 -14.88
C ALA A 247 -20.79 7.96 -16.27
N THR A 248 -21.67 8.59 -17.07
CA THR A 248 -21.32 9.12 -18.39
C THR A 248 -20.35 10.28 -18.27
N LEU A 249 -20.59 11.22 -17.35
CA LEU A 249 -19.68 12.32 -17.04
C LEU A 249 -18.29 11.81 -16.63
N VAL A 250 -18.24 10.89 -15.65
CA VAL A 250 -16.99 10.32 -15.13
C VAL A 250 -16.21 9.59 -16.21
N LYS A 251 -16.87 8.73 -17.00
CA LYS A 251 -16.21 8.02 -18.10
C LYS A 251 -15.71 8.96 -19.20
N GLY A 252 -16.38 10.10 -19.41
CA GLY A 252 -15.94 11.14 -20.33
C GLY A 252 -14.61 11.80 -19.94
N TRP A 253 -14.16 11.66 -18.70
CA TRP A 253 -12.86 12.14 -18.25
C TRP A 253 -11.71 11.16 -18.49
N ASP A 254 -12.01 9.92 -18.89
CA ASP A 254 -11.05 8.81 -18.99
C ASP A 254 -10.15 8.69 -17.74
N PRO A 255 -10.72 8.50 -16.54
CA PRO A 255 -9.94 8.52 -15.31
C PRO A 255 -9.02 7.29 -15.20
N ASP A 256 -7.84 7.48 -14.63
CA ASP A 256 -6.89 6.41 -14.33
C ASP A 256 -7.45 5.42 -13.30
N PHE A 257 -8.24 5.92 -12.35
CA PHE A 257 -8.97 5.15 -11.34
C PHE A 257 -10.12 5.95 -10.75
N ILE A 258 -10.99 5.24 -10.01
CA ILE A 258 -12.16 5.78 -9.33
C ILE A 258 -12.07 5.39 -7.85
N ILE A 259 -12.28 6.37 -6.97
CA ILE A 259 -12.57 6.12 -5.55
C ILE A 259 -14.06 6.35 -5.30
N THR A 260 -14.64 5.67 -4.31
CA THR A 260 -16.00 5.98 -3.87
C THR A 260 -16.06 6.30 -2.39
N THR A 261 -17.03 7.12 -1.99
CA THR A 261 -17.28 7.46 -0.58
C THR A 261 -18.45 6.67 -0.02
N GLY A 262 -18.66 5.42 -0.44
CA GLY A 262 -19.68 4.53 0.12
C GLY A 262 -21.07 4.65 -0.51
N ASP A 263 -21.96 3.79 -0.03
CA ASP A 263 -23.31 3.57 -0.56
C ASP A 263 -23.28 3.27 -2.07
N ASN A 264 -22.48 2.26 -2.37
CA ASN A 264 -22.19 1.83 -3.73
C ASN A 264 -23.38 1.10 -4.37
N SER A 265 -24.35 0.67 -3.57
CA SER A 265 -25.46 -0.14 -4.01
C SER A 265 -26.67 0.06 -3.08
N TYR A 266 -27.81 0.44 -3.66
CA TYR A 266 -29.10 0.58 -2.99
C TYR A 266 -30.09 -0.41 -3.56
N LYS A 267 -31.07 -0.79 -2.74
CA LYS A 267 -32.35 -1.34 -3.20
C LYS A 267 -33.32 -0.18 -3.47
N GLY A 268 -34.31 -0.41 -4.34
CA GLY A 268 -35.29 0.61 -4.76
C GLY A 268 -35.82 1.48 -3.61
N ALA A 269 -36.01 2.77 -3.90
CA ALA A 269 -36.32 3.83 -2.93
C ALA A 269 -35.22 4.12 -1.88
N GLY A 270 -33.97 3.72 -2.13
CA GLY A 270 -32.84 3.99 -1.23
C GLY A 270 -32.84 3.10 0.00
N LEU A 271 -33.36 1.88 -0.13
CA LEU A 271 -33.40 0.90 0.95
C LEU A 271 -32.12 0.06 0.95
N ASP A 272 -31.86 -0.60 2.08
CA ASP A 272 -30.77 -1.57 2.18
C ASP A 272 -30.95 -2.74 1.23
N MET A 273 -29.82 -3.23 0.73
CA MET A 273 -29.81 -4.46 -0.05
C MET A 273 -30.31 -5.63 0.79
N THR A 274 -31.07 -6.51 0.15
CA THR A 274 -31.42 -7.83 0.69
C THR A 274 -30.98 -8.96 -0.24
N GLU A 275 -30.33 -8.60 -1.34
CA GLU A 275 -29.87 -9.45 -2.44
C GLU A 275 -28.69 -8.77 -3.12
N THR A 276 -27.92 -9.52 -3.93
CA THR A 276 -26.74 -8.98 -4.62
C THR A 276 -27.14 -8.06 -5.77
N LEU A 277 -27.11 -6.74 -5.52
CA LEU A 277 -27.42 -5.72 -6.53
C LEU A 277 -26.19 -4.99 -7.08
N TYR A 278 -24.98 -5.29 -6.62
CA TYR A 278 -23.75 -4.63 -7.09
C TYR A 278 -23.52 -4.73 -8.59
N ASP A 279 -23.88 -5.85 -9.22
CA ASP A 279 -23.72 -5.97 -10.66
C ASP A 279 -24.63 -5.02 -11.43
N ALA A 280 -25.88 -4.92 -10.99
CA ALA A 280 -26.85 -3.98 -11.53
C ALA A 280 -26.50 -2.52 -11.18
N ASN A 281 -26.03 -2.22 -9.97
CA ASN A 281 -25.76 -0.85 -9.49
C ASN A 281 -24.39 -0.31 -9.91
N VAL A 282 -23.38 -1.19 -9.98
CA VAL A 282 -21.98 -0.82 -10.22
C VAL A 282 -21.47 -1.43 -11.53
N GLY A 283 -21.69 -2.74 -11.75
CA GLY A 283 -21.18 -3.48 -12.91
C GLY A 283 -21.60 -2.88 -14.25
N GLN A 284 -22.86 -2.47 -14.35
CA GLN A 284 -23.41 -1.83 -15.55
C GLN A 284 -22.67 -0.54 -15.96
N HIS A 285 -22.09 0.18 -14.99
CA HIS A 285 -21.47 1.48 -15.22
C HIS A 285 -19.95 1.41 -15.23
N TYR A 286 -19.37 0.61 -14.34
CA TYR A 286 -17.96 0.66 -13.96
C TYR A 286 -17.24 -0.68 -14.01
N SER A 287 -17.83 -1.74 -14.59
CA SER A 287 -17.17 -3.06 -14.74
C SER A 287 -15.74 -2.97 -15.31
N ASN A 288 -15.50 -2.13 -16.32
CA ASN A 288 -14.16 -1.89 -16.91
C ASN A 288 -13.13 -1.21 -15.99
N PHE A 289 -13.50 -0.84 -14.76
CA PHE A 289 -12.59 -0.35 -13.73
C PHE A 289 -12.33 -1.39 -12.63
N ILE A 290 -13.12 -2.46 -12.57
CA ILE A 290 -13.04 -3.47 -11.52
C ILE A 290 -12.19 -4.64 -12.01
N HIS A 291 -11.26 -5.09 -11.15
CA HIS A 291 -10.51 -6.31 -11.38
C HIS A 291 -10.13 -6.98 -10.04
N PRO A 292 -10.23 -8.31 -9.90
CA PRO A 292 -10.74 -9.23 -10.91
C PRO A 292 -12.25 -9.06 -11.11
N PHE A 293 -12.72 -9.30 -12.33
CA PHE A 293 -14.14 -9.22 -12.67
C PHE A 293 -14.48 -10.40 -13.57
N THR A 294 -14.99 -11.44 -12.95
CA THR A 294 -15.26 -12.75 -13.56
C THR A 294 -16.76 -13.03 -13.54
N THR A 295 -17.15 -14.20 -14.04
CA THR A 295 -18.54 -14.67 -13.97
C THR A 295 -19.05 -14.84 -12.53
N ALA A 296 -18.17 -14.86 -11.53
CA ALA A 296 -18.57 -14.82 -10.13
C ALA A 296 -19.12 -13.45 -9.70
N GLN A 297 -18.60 -12.35 -10.28
CA GLN A 297 -19.09 -11.00 -10.02
C GLN A 297 -20.27 -10.64 -10.91
N SER A 298 -20.24 -11.06 -12.18
CA SER A 298 -21.26 -10.70 -13.17
C SER A 298 -21.48 -11.77 -14.22
N ALA A 299 -22.74 -12.19 -14.39
CA ALA A 299 -23.14 -12.98 -15.55
C ALA A 299 -23.53 -12.11 -16.76
N THR A 300 -23.70 -10.80 -16.56
CA THR A 300 -24.29 -9.87 -17.55
C THR A 300 -23.23 -9.00 -18.23
N TYR A 301 -22.30 -8.48 -17.45
CA TYR A 301 -21.27 -7.55 -17.88
C TYR A 301 -19.90 -8.24 -17.90
N THR A 302 -19.02 -7.72 -18.75
CA THR A 302 -17.63 -8.19 -18.87
C THR A 302 -16.69 -7.03 -18.65
N SER A 303 -15.55 -7.29 -18.02
CA SER A 303 -14.48 -6.30 -17.88
C SER A 303 -13.31 -6.62 -18.79
N THR A 304 -12.70 -5.57 -19.34
CA THR A 304 -11.41 -5.64 -20.02
C THR A 304 -10.24 -5.21 -19.13
N ALA A 305 -10.52 -4.83 -17.88
CA ALA A 305 -9.50 -4.39 -16.95
C ALA A 305 -8.51 -5.52 -16.65
N THR A 306 -7.21 -5.22 -16.68
CA THR A 306 -6.15 -6.16 -16.28
C THR A 306 -5.57 -5.84 -14.90
N LYS A 307 -6.04 -4.75 -14.27
CA LYS A 307 -5.67 -4.26 -12.94
C LYS A 307 -6.85 -3.56 -12.30
N ASN A 308 -6.92 -3.57 -10.97
CA ASN A 308 -8.00 -2.89 -10.27
C ASN A 308 -7.82 -1.37 -10.36
N LYS A 309 -8.89 -0.69 -10.76
CA LYS A 309 -8.99 0.77 -10.90
C LYS A 309 -10.21 1.32 -10.15
N PHE A 310 -10.91 0.51 -9.36
CA PHE A 310 -12.09 0.90 -8.59
C PHE A 310 -11.85 0.61 -7.11
N PHE A 311 -11.88 1.66 -6.29
CA PHE A 311 -11.54 1.62 -4.87
C PHE A 311 -12.70 2.17 -4.04
N PRO A 312 -13.71 1.34 -3.74
CA PRO A 312 -14.88 1.76 -3.00
C PRO A 312 -14.62 1.82 -1.50
N ALA A 313 -15.14 2.86 -0.85
CA ALA A 313 -15.37 2.85 0.60
C ALA A 313 -16.70 2.14 0.91
N VAL A 314 -16.85 1.69 2.15
CA VAL A 314 -18.10 1.11 2.66
C VAL A 314 -19.00 2.21 3.20
N GLY A 315 -20.27 2.25 2.76
CA GLY A 315 -21.33 3.07 3.33
C GLY A 315 -22.35 2.29 4.15
N ASN A 316 -23.32 2.99 4.75
CA ASN A 316 -24.30 2.34 5.63
C ASN A 316 -25.26 1.42 4.86
N HIS A 317 -25.53 1.69 3.58
CA HIS A 317 -26.37 0.84 2.73
C HIS A 317 -25.62 -0.35 2.12
N ASP A 318 -24.29 -0.38 2.23
CA ASP A 318 -23.47 -1.54 1.86
C ASP A 318 -23.56 -2.67 2.91
N TYR A 319 -23.98 -2.35 4.15
CA TYR A 319 -24.29 -3.34 5.17
C TYR A 319 -25.67 -3.95 4.95
N VAL A 320 -25.73 -5.29 4.96
CA VAL A 320 -26.99 -6.02 5.10
C VAL A 320 -27.07 -6.51 6.54
N VAL A 321 -27.86 -5.80 7.34
CA VAL A 321 -27.87 -5.91 8.81
C VAL A 321 -26.50 -5.49 9.38
N GLU A 322 -25.61 -6.44 9.63
CA GLU A 322 -24.23 -6.22 10.10
C GLU A 322 -23.20 -6.90 9.18
N SER A 323 -23.63 -7.41 8.02
CA SER A 323 -22.77 -8.16 7.10
C SER A 323 -22.36 -7.34 5.88
N LEU A 324 -21.08 -7.43 5.53
CA LEU A 324 -20.51 -6.93 4.27
C LEU A 324 -20.28 -8.03 3.24
N SER A 325 -20.98 -9.17 3.34
CA SER A 325 -20.77 -10.31 2.44
C SER A 325 -20.95 -9.92 0.98
N PHE A 326 -22.06 -9.25 0.63
CA PHE A 326 -22.29 -8.83 -0.75
C PHE A 326 -21.24 -7.86 -1.27
N PHE A 327 -20.78 -6.93 -0.43
CA PHE A 327 -19.70 -6.01 -0.78
C PHE A 327 -18.39 -6.78 -1.04
N SER A 328 -18.03 -7.67 -0.13
CA SER A 328 -16.75 -8.40 -0.15
C SER A 328 -16.70 -9.45 -1.26
N ASP A 329 -17.82 -10.12 -1.53
CA ASP A 329 -17.96 -11.10 -2.61
C ASP A 329 -17.85 -10.43 -4.00
N TYR A 330 -18.31 -9.19 -4.10
CA TYR A 330 -18.25 -8.42 -5.35
C TYR A 330 -16.86 -7.77 -5.55
N PHE A 331 -16.33 -7.07 -4.54
CA PHE A 331 -15.06 -6.35 -4.61
C PHE A 331 -13.88 -7.17 -4.06
N THR A 332 -13.54 -8.26 -4.73
CA THR A 332 -12.50 -9.19 -4.28
C THR A 332 -11.05 -8.71 -4.51
N GLY A 333 -10.86 -7.64 -5.28
CA GLY A 333 -9.55 -7.12 -5.68
C GLY A 333 -9.00 -5.98 -4.81
N LEU A 334 -9.63 -5.71 -3.65
CA LEU A 334 -9.23 -4.62 -2.77
C LEU A 334 -8.04 -5.01 -1.89
N PRO A 335 -7.16 -4.06 -1.51
CA PRO A 335 -6.09 -4.36 -0.57
C PRO A 335 -6.67 -4.87 0.76
N ASN A 336 -6.03 -5.87 1.34
CA ASN A 336 -6.49 -6.50 2.58
C ASN A 336 -6.53 -5.48 3.73
N PRO A 337 -7.59 -5.46 4.58
CA PRO A 337 -8.69 -6.42 4.67
C PRO A 337 -9.87 -6.24 3.69
N GLY A 338 -9.81 -5.29 2.77
CA GLY A 338 -10.86 -5.05 1.76
C GLY A 338 -12.07 -4.28 2.26
N ARG A 339 -12.16 -3.97 3.55
CA ARG A 339 -13.23 -3.16 4.17
C ARG A 339 -12.78 -1.77 4.63
N TYR A 340 -11.51 -1.63 4.97
CA TYR A 340 -10.74 -0.39 5.08
C TYR A 340 -9.33 -0.72 4.61
N TYR A 341 -8.63 0.21 3.96
CA TYR A 341 -7.35 -0.08 3.30
C TYR A 341 -6.68 1.21 2.82
N ASP A 342 -5.39 1.12 2.49
CA ASP A 342 -4.64 2.18 1.86
C ASP A 342 -4.01 1.72 0.54
N PHE A 343 -3.67 2.68 -0.32
CA PHE A 343 -2.94 2.41 -1.55
C PHE A 343 -2.29 3.68 -2.08
N ARG A 344 -1.19 3.53 -2.83
CA ARG A 344 -0.49 4.63 -3.46
C ARG A 344 -0.78 4.70 -4.96
N LYS A 345 -1.05 5.91 -5.46
CA LYS A 345 -1.08 6.23 -6.88
C LYS A 345 -0.19 7.44 -7.09
N GLY A 346 0.94 7.26 -7.77
CA GLY A 346 1.90 8.34 -8.00
C GLY A 346 2.27 9.10 -6.72
N ALA A 347 1.92 10.39 -6.70
CA ALA A 347 2.26 11.31 -5.61
C ALA A 347 1.26 11.30 -4.45
N ILE A 348 0.11 10.61 -4.58
CA ILE A 348 -0.90 10.52 -3.53
C ILE A 348 -0.86 9.14 -2.86
N HIS A 349 -0.89 9.13 -1.53
CA HIS A 349 -1.30 7.98 -0.72
C HIS A 349 -2.76 8.16 -0.30
N PHE A 350 -3.59 7.19 -0.62
CA PHE A 350 -5.02 7.20 -0.28
C PHE A 350 -5.28 6.29 0.92
N PHE A 351 -6.13 6.74 1.83
CA PHE A 351 -6.60 5.98 2.98
C PHE A 351 -8.13 5.88 2.93
N CYS A 352 -8.63 4.67 2.69
CA CYS A 352 -10.03 4.31 2.70
C CYS A 352 -10.44 3.88 4.11
N VAL A 353 -11.24 4.69 4.79
CA VAL A 353 -11.72 4.39 6.15
C VAL A 353 -13.12 3.78 6.07
N ASN A 354 -13.36 2.72 6.85
CA ASN A 354 -14.70 2.22 7.11
C ASN A 354 -15.27 2.98 8.32
N SER A 355 -16.20 3.90 8.07
CA SER A 355 -16.87 4.64 9.16
C SER A 355 -17.69 3.74 10.09
N GLY A 356 -18.05 2.53 9.66
CA GLY A 356 -18.52 1.46 10.55
C GLY A 356 -19.98 1.52 11.00
N PHE A 357 -20.80 2.43 10.46
CA PHE A 357 -22.22 2.53 10.82
C PHE A 357 -23.13 1.88 9.79
N ASN A 358 -24.16 1.17 10.25
CA ASN A 358 -25.28 0.73 9.42
C ASN A 358 -26.40 1.80 9.38
N THR A 359 -27.49 1.53 8.65
CA THR A 359 -28.64 2.44 8.51
C THR A 359 -29.38 2.73 9.82
N ALA A 360 -29.29 1.85 10.82
CA ALA A 360 -29.83 2.10 12.15
C ALA A 360 -28.96 3.08 12.97
N GLY A 361 -27.75 3.42 12.49
CA GLY A 361 -26.77 4.20 13.22
C GLY A 361 -25.97 3.40 14.25
N ASP A 362 -26.12 2.07 14.21
CA ASP A 362 -25.38 1.12 15.04
C ASP A 362 -24.02 0.82 14.44
N VAL A 363 -23.07 0.45 15.29
CA VAL A 363 -21.72 0.11 14.86
C VAL A 363 -21.69 -1.33 14.37
N ALA A 364 -21.64 -1.49 13.04
CA ALA A 364 -21.56 -2.77 12.36
C ALA A 364 -20.11 -3.26 12.16
N GLU A 365 -19.14 -2.35 12.04
CA GLU A 365 -17.72 -2.71 11.92
C GLU A 365 -17.10 -2.95 13.30
N ALA A 366 -16.50 -4.12 13.50
CA ALA A 366 -15.87 -4.46 14.77
C ALA A 366 -14.63 -3.60 15.04
N ASP A 367 -13.82 -3.34 14.01
CA ASP A 367 -12.57 -2.57 14.12
C ASP A 367 -12.81 -1.05 14.29
N ALA A 368 -14.05 -0.59 14.12
CA ALA A 368 -14.48 0.79 14.36
C ALA A 368 -14.91 1.05 15.82
N LYS A 369 -14.89 0.02 16.68
CA LYS A 369 -15.19 0.12 18.11
C LYS A 369 -13.90 0.39 18.89
N ALA A 370 -13.98 1.21 19.94
CA ALA A 370 -12.93 1.35 20.94
C ALA A 370 -13.43 0.89 22.33
N GLY A 371 -12.55 0.28 23.12
CA GLY A 371 -12.85 -0.19 24.49
C GLY A 371 -13.54 -1.57 24.59
N THR A 372 -13.70 -2.06 25.82
CA THR A 372 -14.45 -3.29 26.16
C THR A 372 -15.50 -2.98 27.23
N GLY A 373 -16.73 -3.49 27.11
CA GLY A 373 -17.78 -3.35 28.13
C GLY A 373 -18.76 -2.20 27.86
N THR A 374 -19.13 -1.42 28.89
CA THR A 374 -20.11 -0.32 28.79
C THR A 374 -19.50 1.02 28.36
N GLU A 375 -18.17 1.12 28.30
CA GLU A 375 -17.41 2.28 27.80
C GLU A 375 -16.92 1.99 26.38
N VAL A 376 -17.85 1.74 25.46
CA VAL A 376 -17.53 1.67 24.03
C VAL A 376 -17.46 3.11 23.52
N HIS A 377 -16.26 3.64 23.40
CA HIS A 377 -16.04 4.89 22.68
C HIS A 377 -15.98 4.58 21.18
N ARG A 378 -16.48 5.52 20.40
CA ARG A 378 -16.57 5.44 18.94
C ARG A 378 -15.69 6.57 18.43
N GLY A 379 -14.67 6.25 17.64
CA GLY A 379 -13.87 7.29 17.00
C GLY A 379 -12.38 6.99 16.93
N GLU A 380 -11.59 8.03 17.16
CA GLU A 380 -10.16 8.10 16.86
C GLU A 380 -9.30 7.07 17.60
N ASP A 381 -9.79 6.53 18.72
CA ASP A 381 -9.14 5.51 19.56
C ASP A 381 -9.46 4.06 19.16
N SER A 382 -10.24 3.86 18.08
CA SER A 382 -10.55 2.53 17.54
C SER A 382 -9.35 1.86 16.84
N VAL A 383 -9.48 0.58 16.50
CA VAL A 383 -8.46 -0.13 15.69
C VAL A 383 -8.24 0.56 14.35
N ILE A 384 -9.33 1.01 13.70
CA ILE A 384 -9.26 1.78 12.45
C ILE A 384 -8.63 3.16 12.67
N GLY A 385 -8.94 3.83 13.79
CA GLY A 385 -8.33 5.11 14.16
C GLY A 385 -6.80 5.00 14.29
N GLY A 386 -6.33 4.04 15.10
CA GLY A 386 -4.90 3.78 15.26
C GLY A 386 -4.21 3.30 13.98
N TRP A 387 -4.90 2.51 13.14
CA TRP A 387 -4.41 2.14 11.81
C TRP A 387 -4.21 3.37 10.91
N LEU A 388 -5.17 4.29 10.90
CA LEU A 388 -5.09 5.50 10.09
C LEU A 388 -3.98 6.43 10.58
N GLU A 389 -3.91 6.70 11.88
CA GLU A 389 -2.87 7.54 12.49
C GLU A 389 -1.47 7.01 12.15
N GLY A 390 -1.25 5.71 12.39
CA GLY A 390 0.01 5.04 12.06
C GLY A 390 0.31 5.07 10.56
N GLY A 391 -0.70 4.86 9.71
CA GLY A 391 -0.57 4.90 8.26
C GLY A 391 -0.19 6.28 7.72
N LEU A 392 -0.84 7.34 8.21
CA LEU A 392 -0.53 8.73 7.85
C LEU A 392 0.89 9.13 8.32
N ALA A 393 1.30 8.64 9.48
CA ALA A 393 2.63 8.87 10.03
C ALA A 393 3.74 8.13 9.26
N ALA A 394 3.47 6.91 8.78
CA ALA A 394 4.42 6.09 8.04
C ALA A 394 4.62 6.55 6.58
N ASN A 395 3.61 7.17 5.95
CA ASN A 395 3.63 7.54 4.53
C ASN A 395 3.86 9.05 4.31
N LYS A 396 4.76 9.66 5.09
CA LYS A 396 5.12 11.10 5.00
C LYS A 396 5.90 11.44 3.73
N ASP A 397 6.41 10.44 3.02
CA ASP A 397 7.09 10.54 1.74
C ASP A 397 6.12 10.72 0.56
N ALA A 398 4.83 10.43 0.76
CA ALA A 398 3.80 10.82 -0.19
C ALA A 398 3.61 12.33 -0.19
N LEU A 399 3.63 12.95 -1.38
CA LEU A 399 3.40 14.40 -1.50
C LEU A 399 2.01 14.77 -0.95
N TRP A 400 1.03 13.91 -1.17
CA TRP A 400 -0.35 14.10 -0.73
C TRP A 400 -0.86 12.86 0.01
N ARG A 401 -1.59 13.07 1.11
CA ARG A 401 -2.29 12.03 1.86
C ARG A 401 -3.78 12.34 1.87
N VAL A 402 -4.55 11.56 1.13
CA VAL A 402 -6.01 11.75 0.95
C VAL A 402 -6.74 10.71 1.78
N VAL A 403 -7.57 11.15 2.72
CA VAL A 403 -8.44 10.26 3.49
C VAL A 403 -9.85 10.32 2.90
N TYR A 404 -10.49 9.17 2.72
CA TYR A 404 -11.86 9.12 2.22
C TYR A 404 -12.70 8.02 2.87
N PHE A 405 -13.98 8.31 3.10
CA PHE A 405 -14.94 7.41 3.77
C PHE A 405 -16.38 7.88 3.58
N HIS A 406 -17.35 7.21 4.20
CA HIS A 406 -18.76 7.50 3.98
C HIS A 406 -19.34 8.63 4.83
N HIS A 407 -19.45 8.45 6.15
CA HIS A 407 -20.14 9.42 7.02
C HIS A 407 -19.32 10.68 7.26
N SER A 408 -19.74 11.81 6.68
CA SER A 408 -19.06 13.10 6.79
C SER A 408 -18.89 13.59 8.23
N PRO A 409 -17.67 14.01 8.67
CA PRO A 409 -17.47 14.62 9.99
C PRO A 409 -18.28 15.89 10.19
N TYR A 410 -18.41 16.65 9.09
CA TYR A 410 -19.09 17.93 9.04
C TYR A 410 -19.98 18.05 7.80
N THR A 411 -21.18 18.59 7.96
CA THR A 411 -22.09 18.95 6.86
C THR A 411 -23.17 19.91 7.36
N THR A 412 -23.71 20.70 6.44
CA THR A 412 -24.90 21.53 6.67
C THR A 412 -26.13 21.04 5.93
N GLU A 413 -26.07 19.82 5.37
CA GLU A 413 -27.24 19.13 4.81
C GLU A 413 -28.36 19.01 5.85
N THR A 414 -29.60 19.19 5.41
CA THR A 414 -30.79 19.26 6.27
C THR A 414 -31.00 18.07 7.21
N SER A 415 -30.61 16.87 6.82
CA SER A 415 -30.85 15.60 7.54
C SER A 415 -29.68 15.20 8.42
N TYR A 416 -28.45 15.45 7.97
CA TYR A 416 -27.23 14.93 8.60
C TYR A 416 -26.38 15.99 9.29
N LYS A 417 -26.78 17.27 9.30
CA LYS A 417 -26.12 18.31 10.10
C LYS A 417 -26.06 17.95 11.60
N PRO A 418 -24.98 18.32 12.33
CA PRO A 418 -23.77 19.00 11.85
C PRO A 418 -22.77 18.10 11.11
N GLY A 419 -23.07 16.83 10.91
CA GLY A 419 -22.14 15.77 10.53
C GLY A 419 -22.10 14.69 11.62
N LYS A 420 -21.32 13.63 11.38
CA LYS A 420 -21.16 12.52 12.32
C LYS A 420 -20.06 12.84 13.32
N THR A 421 -20.45 13.12 14.56
CA THR A 421 -19.53 13.49 15.65
C THR A 421 -18.43 12.47 15.89
N GLU A 422 -18.75 11.18 15.77
CA GLU A 422 -17.80 10.08 15.94
C GLU A 422 -16.72 10.04 14.85
N MET A 423 -16.86 10.80 13.76
CA MET A 423 -15.88 10.91 12.69
C MET A 423 -15.07 12.22 12.73
N GLN A 424 -15.22 13.05 13.78
CA GLN A 424 -14.50 14.32 13.93
C GLN A 424 -13.09 14.09 14.53
N TRP A 425 -12.25 13.35 13.81
CA TRP A 425 -10.88 12.99 14.23
C TRP A 425 -9.87 14.08 13.86
N ASP A 426 -8.68 14.03 14.47
CA ASP A 426 -7.57 14.95 14.16
C ASP A 426 -6.82 14.60 12.86
N PHE A 427 -7.55 14.47 11.74
CA PHE A 427 -6.97 14.10 10.45
C PHE A 427 -5.81 15.03 10.04
N SER A 428 -5.97 16.35 10.27
CA SER A 428 -4.93 17.34 9.97
C SER A 428 -3.69 17.14 10.85
N GLY A 429 -3.85 16.96 12.16
CA GLY A 429 -2.73 16.72 13.07
C GLY A 429 -1.99 15.41 12.80
N TRP A 430 -2.71 14.38 12.34
CA TRP A 430 -2.13 13.11 11.89
C TRP A 430 -1.42 13.21 10.53
N GLY A 431 -1.65 14.30 9.79
CA GLY A 431 -0.95 14.62 8.56
C GLY A 431 -1.71 14.27 7.28
N ALA A 432 -3.03 14.09 7.32
CA ALA A 432 -3.82 14.14 6.09
C ALA A 432 -3.67 15.51 5.43
N ASP A 433 -3.97 15.59 4.14
CA ASP A 433 -4.02 16.85 3.38
C ASP A 433 -5.46 17.26 3.01
N ILE A 434 -6.37 16.28 2.98
CA ILE A 434 -7.79 16.48 2.70
C ILE A 434 -8.57 15.24 3.16
N VAL A 435 -9.81 15.47 3.57
CA VAL A 435 -10.81 14.42 3.82
C VAL A 435 -11.95 14.53 2.82
N ILE A 436 -12.32 13.42 2.18
CA ILE A 436 -13.40 13.35 1.19
C ILE A 436 -14.46 12.34 1.64
N THR A 437 -15.73 12.76 1.71
CA THR A 437 -16.82 11.96 2.26
C THR A 437 -18.09 11.97 1.42
N GLY A 438 -19.08 11.14 1.78
CA GLY A 438 -20.38 11.02 1.13
C GLY A 438 -21.52 11.19 2.13
N HIS A 439 -22.55 10.34 2.02
CA HIS A 439 -23.70 10.21 2.92
C HIS A 439 -24.69 11.38 2.88
N SER A 440 -24.18 12.62 3.00
CA SER A 440 -24.98 13.79 2.65
C SER A 440 -25.16 13.82 1.15
N HIS A 441 -26.41 13.68 0.70
CA HIS A 441 -26.74 13.65 -0.72
C HIS A 441 -26.69 15.05 -1.35
N ASN A 442 -25.52 15.67 -1.34
CA ASN A 442 -25.19 16.94 -1.96
C ASN A 442 -23.67 17.03 -2.16
N TYR A 443 -23.22 18.17 -2.67
CA TYR A 443 -21.83 18.58 -2.67
C TYR A 443 -21.64 19.73 -1.68
N GLU A 444 -20.67 19.58 -0.79
CA GLU A 444 -20.29 20.63 0.16
C GLU A 444 -18.80 20.63 0.36
N ARG A 445 -18.15 21.79 0.26
CA ARG A 445 -16.78 21.97 0.73
C ARG A 445 -16.79 22.77 2.01
N LEU A 446 -16.11 22.25 3.02
CA LEU A 446 -15.88 22.89 4.31
C LEU A 446 -14.37 23.06 4.54
N LYS A 447 -14.03 23.89 5.52
CA LYS A 447 -12.67 24.05 6.00
C LYS A 447 -12.63 24.16 7.52
N ASP A 448 -11.53 23.73 8.11
CA ASP A 448 -11.20 23.97 9.52
C ASP A 448 -10.20 25.11 9.64
N GLU A 449 -10.69 26.26 10.06
CA GLU A 449 -9.93 27.50 10.23
C GLU A 449 -8.91 27.41 11.38
N ASN A 450 -9.09 26.46 12.32
CA ASN A 450 -8.12 26.25 13.39
C ASN A 450 -6.87 25.50 12.90
N ASN A 451 -6.98 24.81 11.76
CA ASN A 451 -5.96 23.90 11.22
C ASN A 451 -5.54 24.34 9.82
N ALA A 452 -5.09 25.59 9.68
CA ALA A 452 -4.58 26.15 8.43
C ALA A 452 -5.55 25.98 7.24
N ASP A 453 -6.86 26.20 7.48
CA ASP A 453 -7.93 26.02 6.50
C ASP A 453 -8.01 24.58 5.94
N PHE A 454 -7.73 23.57 6.77
CA PHE A 454 -7.74 22.15 6.38
C PHE A 454 -9.06 21.78 5.67
N PRO A 455 -9.02 21.25 4.44
CA PRO A 455 -10.22 21.07 3.62
C PRO A 455 -10.95 19.75 3.91
N TYR A 456 -12.28 19.84 3.94
CA TYR A 456 -13.20 18.71 3.88
C TYR A 456 -14.08 18.85 2.64
N ILE A 457 -14.27 17.77 1.88
CA ILE A 457 -15.21 17.72 0.77
C ILE A 457 -16.23 16.62 1.03
N VAL A 458 -17.50 16.99 1.03
CA VAL A 458 -18.64 16.07 0.98
C VAL A 458 -19.13 15.99 -0.46
N ASN A 459 -19.22 14.79 -1.00
CA ASN A 459 -19.81 14.53 -2.30
C ASN A 459 -20.58 13.20 -2.28
N GLY A 460 -21.83 13.26 -1.85
CA GLY A 460 -22.83 12.19 -1.99
C GLY A 460 -23.84 12.47 -3.12
N SER A 461 -23.42 13.22 -4.14
CA SER A 461 -24.29 13.64 -5.24
C SER A 461 -24.27 12.70 -6.45
N GLY A 462 -23.84 11.45 -6.28
CA GLY A 462 -23.53 10.54 -7.39
C GLY A 462 -24.75 9.83 -8.01
N GLY A 463 -25.93 9.86 -7.40
CA GLY A 463 -27.14 9.32 -8.02
C GLY A 463 -28.39 9.35 -7.15
N ALA A 464 -28.24 9.15 -5.83
CA ALA A 464 -29.33 9.16 -4.86
C ALA A 464 -30.06 10.52 -4.80
N VAL A 465 -31.27 10.54 -4.22
CA VAL A 465 -32.08 11.76 -4.11
C VAL A 465 -31.31 12.86 -3.40
N LEU A 466 -31.09 14.00 -4.08
CA LEU A 466 -30.40 15.15 -3.50
C LEU A 466 -31.20 15.78 -2.37
N ARG A 467 -30.48 16.30 -1.38
CA ARG A 467 -31.07 16.97 -0.22
C ARG A 467 -30.59 18.40 -0.08
N GLY A 468 -31.37 19.22 0.60
CA GLY A 468 -31.11 20.64 0.77
C GLY A 468 -30.08 20.95 1.85
N PHE A 469 -29.80 22.23 2.01
CA PHE A 469 -28.97 22.75 3.10
C PHE A 469 -29.82 23.48 4.11
N GLU A 470 -29.45 23.38 5.38
CA GLU A 470 -30.05 24.19 6.43
C GLU A 470 -29.67 25.67 6.23
N THR A 471 -30.69 26.53 6.22
CA THR A 471 -30.52 27.96 5.98
C THR A 471 -30.02 28.63 7.25
N ASN A 472 -28.96 29.44 7.16
CA ASN A 472 -28.34 30.13 8.30
C ASN A 472 -27.94 29.18 9.46
N TYR A 473 -27.52 27.96 9.13
CA TYR A 473 -27.06 27.02 10.16
C TYR A 473 -25.79 27.49 10.84
N THR A 474 -25.85 27.66 12.16
CA THR A 474 -24.71 28.07 13.01
C THR A 474 -24.25 26.95 13.96
N GLY A 475 -24.72 25.72 13.75
CA GLY A 475 -24.44 24.57 14.64
C GLY A 475 -23.18 23.77 14.28
N LEU A 476 -22.38 24.24 13.31
CA LEU A 476 -21.06 23.64 13.05
C LEU A 476 -20.12 23.89 14.24
N PRO A 477 -19.19 22.96 14.54
CA PRO A 477 -18.17 23.18 15.57
C PRO A 477 -17.33 24.43 15.30
N SER A 478 -16.75 25.00 16.35
CA SER A 478 -15.95 26.23 16.26
C SER A 478 -14.80 26.07 15.26
N GLY A 479 -14.68 27.03 14.33
CA GLY A 479 -13.67 27.04 13.27
C GLY A 479 -14.02 26.20 12.03
N ILE A 480 -15.08 25.40 12.07
CA ILE A 480 -15.58 24.69 10.88
C ILE A 480 -16.51 25.60 10.09
N THR A 481 -16.13 25.90 8.85
CA THR A 481 -16.89 26.80 7.97
C THR A 481 -17.25 26.10 6.65
N SER A 482 -18.53 26.13 6.28
CA SER A 482 -19.02 25.73 4.96
C SER A 482 -18.71 26.83 3.94
N VAL A 483 -17.90 26.52 2.92
CA VAL A 483 -17.40 27.51 1.94
C VAL A 483 -18.03 27.38 0.57
N LYS A 484 -18.50 26.18 0.20
CA LYS A 484 -19.22 25.96 -1.05
C LYS A 484 -20.27 24.88 -0.87
N ARG A 485 -21.41 25.07 -1.52
CA ARG A 485 -22.57 24.17 -1.52
C ARG A 485 -23.09 24.02 -2.95
N HIS A 486 -23.45 22.81 -3.34
CA HIS A 486 -24.17 22.50 -4.58
C HIS A 486 -25.00 21.23 -4.38
N GLY A 487 -26.12 21.08 -5.08
CA GLY A 487 -27.03 19.95 -4.88
C GLY A 487 -28.13 20.29 -3.88
N THR A 488 -29.36 20.44 -4.37
CA THR A 488 -30.54 20.68 -3.53
C THR A 488 -31.74 19.94 -4.12
N ALA A 489 -32.71 19.60 -3.28
CA ALA A 489 -33.98 19.02 -3.73
C ALA A 489 -34.76 19.92 -4.71
N ALA A 490 -34.41 21.21 -4.82
CA ALA A 490 -35.14 22.24 -5.56
C ALA A 490 -34.58 22.55 -6.97
N GLY A 491 -33.70 21.71 -7.52
CA GLY A 491 -33.32 21.78 -8.94
C GLY A 491 -31.83 21.98 -9.24
N SER A 492 -30.93 21.62 -8.31
CA SER A 492 -29.51 21.44 -8.65
C SER A 492 -29.28 20.03 -9.18
N GLU A 493 -28.30 19.88 -10.05
CA GLU A 493 -27.97 18.60 -10.69
C GLU A 493 -26.95 17.78 -9.88
N HIS A 494 -27.04 16.46 -10.01
CA HIS A 494 -26.05 15.47 -9.56
C HIS A 494 -24.68 15.74 -10.17
N GLY A 495 -23.64 15.12 -9.61
CA GLY A 495 -22.28 15.36 -10.09
C GLY A 495 -21.23 14.41 -9.55
N ALA A 496 -19.98 14.70 -9.93
CA ALA A 496 -18.80 13.95 -9.49
C ALA A 496 -17.62 14.88 -9.27
N LEU A 497 -16.67 14.44 -8.44
CA LEU A 497 -15.45 15.17 -8.16
C LEU A 497 -14.31 14.62 -9.03
N LYS A 498 -13.67 15.49 -9.79
CA LYS A 498 -12.48 15.17 -10.59
C LYS A 498 -11.23 15.61 -9.82
N GLY A 499 -10.37 14.65 -9.49
CA GLY A 499 -9.03 14.89 -8.95
C GLY A 499 -7.99 14.88 -10.06
N THR A 500 -7.17 15.92 -10.15
CA THR A 500 -6.05 16.01 -11.10
C THR A 500 -4.76 16.28 -10.33
N VAL A 501 -3.77 15.40 -10.52
CA VAL A 501 -2.41 15.63 -10.03
C VAL A 501 -1.56 16.15 -11.17
N SER A 502 -0.81 17.21 -10.93
CA SER A 502 0.16 17.74 -11.90
C SER A 502 1.31 18.39 -11.16
N GLY A 503 2.48 17.75 -11.20
CA GLY A 503 3.69 18.28 -10.57
C GLY A 503 3.57 18.33 -9.05
N ASP A 504 3.41 19.52 -8.52
CA ASP A 504 3.33 19.84 -7.09
C ASP A 504 1.91 20.27 -6.65
N THR A 505 0.94 20.07 -7.54
CA THR A 505 -0.44 20.52 -7.40
C THR A 505 -1.40 19.34 -7.42
N LEU A 506 -2.32 19.33 -6.45
CA LEU A 506 -3.49 18.47 -6.39
C LEU A 506 -4.73 19.34 -6.51
N LYS A 507 -5.44 19.21 -7.63
CA LYS A 507 -6.65 19.98 -7.93
C LYS A 507 -7.88 19.09 -7.88
N PHE A 508 -8.92 19.56 -7.20
CA PHE A 508 -10.25 18.96 -7.17
C PHE A 508 -11.25 19.90 -7.83
N GLU A 509 -11.99 19.39 -8.81
CA GLU A 509 -13.04 20.11 -9.53
C GLU A 509 -14.34 19.33 -9.42
N PHE A 510 -15.37 19.94 -8.83
CA PHE A 510 -16.69 19.32 -8.80
C PHE A 510 -17.48 19.76 -10.03
N TYR A 511 -17.92 18.77 -10.81
CA TYR A 511 -18.71 18.95 -12.02
C TYR A 511 -20.14 18.44 -11.79
N ASP A 512 -21.13 19.20 -12.27
CA ASP A 512 -22.47 18.67 -12.43
C ASP A 512 -22.60 17.79 -13.70
N VAL A 513 -23.72 17.09 -13.86
CA VAL A 513 -23.97 16.23 -15.03
C VAL A 513 -24.11 17.00 -16.35
N ALA A 514 -24.35 18.31 -16.31
CA ALA A 514 -24.21 19.18 -17.48
C ALA A 514 -22.74 19.45 -17.89
N GLY A 515 -21.77 18.97 -17.11
CA GLY A 515 -20.34 19.15 -17.37
C GLY A 515 -19.81 20.53 -16.98
N VAL A 516 -20.55 21.28 -16.15
CA VAL A 516 -20.15 22.60 -15.66
C VAL A 516 -19.39 22.45 -14.34
N VAL A 517 -18.24 23.11 -14.24
CA VAL A 517 -17.48 23.20 -12.98
C VAL A 517 -18.23 24.12 -12.02
N GLN A 518 -18.69 23.56 -10.91
CA GLN A 518 -19.38 24.31 -9.87
C GLN A 518 -18.44 24.77 -8.76
N ASP A 519 -17.35 24.03 -8.52
CA ASP A 519 -16.33 24.38 -7.54
C ASP A 519 -14.94 23.90 -7.92
N THR A 520 -13.92 24.56 -7.39
CA THR A 520 -12.52 24.19 -7.56
C THR A 520 -11.75 24.41 -6.26
N LEU A 521 -11.06 23.37 -5.80
CA LEU A 521 -10.06 23.43 -4.74
C LEU A 521 -8.70 23.07 -5.34
N THR A 522 -7.69 23.90 -5.12
CA THR A 522 -6.32 23.62 -5.54
C THR A 522 -5.42 23.62 -4.31
N LEU A 523 -4.76 22.49 -4.07
CA LEU A 523 -3.73 22.34 -3.06
C LEU A 523 -2.37 22.37 -3.77
N THR A 524 -1.45 23.17 -3.25
CA THR A 524 -0.08 23.26 -3.75
C THR A 524 0.87 23.10 -2.57
N LYS A 525 1.87 22.23 -2.70
CA LYS A 525 2.97 22.11 -1.75
C LYS A 525 4.25 22.51 -2.46
N PRO A 526 5.10 23.36 -1.86
CA PRO A 526 6.39 23.64 -2.46
C PRO A 526 7.16 22.34 -2.60
N ARG A 527 7.64 22.02 -3.81
CA ARG A 527 8.75 21.07 -3.93
C ARG A 527 9.89 21.66 -3.11
N PHE A 528 10.47 20.90 -2.19
CA PHE A 528 11.71 21.31 -1.54
C PHE A 528 12.79 21.43 -2.62
N SER A 529 12.94 22.63 -3.17
CA SER A 529 14.12 23.01 -3.90
C SER A 529 15.21 23.17 -2.84
N ASN A 530 16.08 22.18 -2.69
CA ASN A 530 17.30 22.31 -1.90
C ASN A 530 18.29 23.25 -2.63
N VAL A 531 17.87 24.50 -2.89
CA VAL A 531 18.73 25.59 -3.31
C VAL A 531 19.01 26.41 -2.06
N THR A 532 19.90 25.89 -1.22
CA THR A 532 20.63 26.76 -0.30
C THR A 532 21.93 27.11 -1.02
N THR A 533 21.92 28.21 -1.76
CA THR A 533 23.16 28.85 -2.21
C THR A 533 23.89 29.36 -0.97
N TYR A 534 24.87 28.59 -0.50
CA TYR A 534 25.93 29.16 0.33
C TYR A 534 26.88 29.90 -0.60
N SER A 535 27.03 31.19 -0.35
CA SER A 535 28.00 32.07 -1.02
C SER A 535 29.37 31.96 -0.35
#